data_AF-A0A6C0F1P4-F1
#
_entry.id   AF-A0A6C0F1P4-F1
#
_cell.length_a   1.000
_cell.length_b   1.000
_cell.length_c   1.000
_cell.angle_alpha   90.00
_cell.angle_beta   90.00
_cell.angle_gamma   90.00
#
_symmetry.space_group_name_H-M   'P 1'
#
loop_
_entity.id
_entity.type
_entity.pdbx_description
1 polymer ?
#
loop_
_entity_poly.entity_id
_entity_poly.type
_entity_poly.pdbx_seq_one_letter_code
_entity_poly.pdbx_strand_id
1 'polypeptide(L)'
;MKYLDNKFVQLTLVYLAWIVAHYAAAHLYANICVPTTLWGFIMSPISVASPHCQGLSWFIYNSGLTICNMWLLLGAWIVSKLVIFGK
;
A
#
# COMPACT_ATOMS: atom_id res chain seq x y z
N MET A 1 17.02 21.01 -6.44
CA MET A 1 16.41 20.61 -5.16
C MET A 1 15.22 21.49 -4.73
N LYS A 2 14.91 22.63 -5.38
CA LYS A 2 13.72 23.47 -5.05
C LYS A 2 12.34 22.83 -5.33
N TYR A 3 12.29 21.77 -6.15
CA TYR A 3 11.03 21.11 -6.52
C TYR A 3 10.48 20.23 -5.38
N LEU A 4 11.36 19.74 -4.51
CA LEU A 4 11.00 18.92 -3.35
C LEU A 4 10.53 19.74 -2.15
N ASP A 5 10.57 21.08 -2.19
CA ASP A 5 10.05 21.94 -1.11
C ASP A 5 8.52 22.11 -1.18
N ASN A 6 7.90 21.78 -2.32
CA ASN A 6 6.45 21.84 -2.43
C ASN A 6 5.81 20.64 -1.71
N LYS A 7 5.13 20.92 -0.61
CA LYS A 7 4.41 19.92 0.20
C LYS A 7 3.47 19.04 -0.62
N PHE A 8 2.80 19.60 -1.63
CA PHE A 8 1.93 18.83 -2.51
C PHE A 8 2.71 17.81 -3.33
N VAL A 9 3.84 18.22 -3.91
CA VAL A 9 4.72 17.32 -4.67
C VAL A 9 5.26 16.20 -3.78
N GLN A 10 5.67 16.53 -2.55
CA GLN A 10 6.12 15.52 -1.59
C GLN A 10 5.03 14.49 -1.27
N LEU A 11 3.80 14.94 -0.99
CA LEU A 11 2.65 14.09 -0.74
C LEU A 11 2.36 13.16 -1.93
N THR A 12 2.37 13.69 -3.16
CA THR A 12 2.15 12.89 -4.36
C THR A 12 3.25 11.84 -4.55
N LEU A 13 4.53 12.21 -4.35
CA LEU A 13 5.65 11.28 -4.47
C LEU A 13 5.58 10.16 -3.44
N VAL A 14 5.25 10.48 -2.19
CA VAL A 14 5.07 9.49 -1.12
C VAL A 14 3.92 8.54 -1.46
N TYR A 15 2.80 9.07 -1.96
CA TYR A 15 1.66 8.25 -2.37
C TYR A 15 2.02 7.28 -3.52
N LEU A 16 2.71 7.76 -4.55
CA LEU A 16 3.20 6.91 -5.64
C LEU A 16 4.19 5.86 -5.15
N ALA A 17 5.09 6.22 -4.23
CA ALA A 17 6.03 5.27 -3.63
C ALA A 17 5.29 4.15 -2.89
N TRP A 18 4.24 4.47 -2.12
CA TRP A 18 3.42 3.47 -1.45
C TRP A 18 2.68 2.55 -2.43
N ILE A 19 2.18 3.07 -3.55
CA ILE A 19 1.53 2.23 -4.58
C ILE A 19 2.54 1.25 -5.20
N VAL A 20 3.71 1.73 -5.61
CA VAL A 20 4.75 0.89 -6.20
C VAL A 20 5.18 -0.19 -5.22
N ALA A 21 5.38 0.19 -3.96
CA ALA A 21 5.83 -0.73 -2.95
C ALA A 21 4.73 -1.73 -2.53
N HIS A 22 3.45 -1.33 -2.51
CA HIS A 22 2.31 -2.25 -2.33
C HIS A 22 2.28 -3.30 -3.44
N TYR A 23 2.37 -2.87 -4.70
CA TYR A 23 2.35 -3.74 -5.86
C TYR A 23 3.52 -4.75 -5.83
N ALA A 24 4.74 -4.24 -5.60
CA ALA A 24 5.93 -5.08 -5.52
C ALA A 24 5.86 -6.08 -4.36
N ALA A 25 5.44 -5.63 -3.17
CA ALA A 25 5.35 -6.48 -2.00
C ALA A 25 4.30 -7.60 -2.18
N ALA A 26 3.13 -7.29 -2.75
CA ALA A 26 2.08 -8.28 -3.00
C ALA A 26 2.55 -9.38 -3.96
N HIS A 27 3.20 -9.02 -5.05
CA HIS A 27 3.75 -9.98 -6.01
C HIS A 27 4.91 -10.79 -5.42
N LEU A 28 5.80 -10.15 -4.67
CA LEU A 28 6.94 -10.84 -4.05
C LEU A 28 6.46 -11.83 -2.97
N TYR A 29 5.46 -11.46 -2.18
CA TYR A 29 4.85 -12.33 -1.18
C TYR A 29 4.19 -13.56 -1.82
N ALA A 30 3.41 -13.37 -2.88
CA ALA A 30 2.75 -14.48 -3.57
C ALA A 30 3.77 -15.46 -4.20
N ASN A 31 4.89 -14.98 -4.72
CA ASN A 31 5.87 -15.84 -5.36
C ASN A 31 6.82 -16.54 -4.37
N ILE A 32 7.20 -15.88 -3.28
CA ILE A 32 8.20 -16.41 -2.33
C ILE A 32 7.54 -17.08 -1.12
N CYS A 33 6.53 -16.45 -0.53
CA CYS A 33 5.97 -16.87 0.74
C CYS A 33 4.83 -17.88 0.58
N VAL A 34 4.03 -17.74 -0.48
CA VAL A 34 2.85 -18.59 -0.72
C VAL A 34 2.78 -19.01 -2.20
N PRO A 35 3.77 -19.75 -2.72
CA PRO A 35 3.74 -20.18 -4.10
C PRO A 35 2.56 -21.12 -4.34
N THR A 36 1.97 -21.07 -5.54
CA THR A 36 0.73 -21.79 -5.91
C THR A 36 0.85 -23.32 -6.04
N THR A 37 1.96 -23.89 -5.56
CA THR A 37 2.21 -25.34 -5.60
C THR A 37 1.68 -26.02 -4.34
N LEU A 38 1.38 -27.32 -4.41
CA LEU A 38 0.93 -28.10 -3.25
C LEU A 38 1.95 -28.08 -2.11
N TRP A 39 3.24 -28.10 -2.45
CA TRP A 39 4.33 -27.95 -1.47
C TRP A 39 4.34 -26.56 -0.82
N GLY A 40 4.10 -25.51 -1.61
CA GLY A 40 3.92 -24.15 -1.12
C GLY A 40 2.81 -24.03 -0.09
N PHE A 41 1.69 -24.72 -0.31
CA PHE A 41 0.59 -24.77 0.65
C PHE A 41 1.00 -25.44 1.96
N ILE A 42 1.66 -26.60 1.90
CA ILE A 42 2.11 -27.33 3.10
C ILE A 42 3.18 -26.53 3.87
N MET A 43 4.07 -25.84 3.16
CA MET A 43 5.14 -25.03 3.76
C MET A 43 4.68 -23.63 4.20
N SER A 44 3.48 -23.19 3.82
CA SER A 44 2.93 -21.87 4.16
C SER A 44 2.98 -21.48 5.65
N PRO A 45 2.66 -22.35 6.64
CA PRO A 45 2.76 -22.00 8.06
C PRO A 45 4.20 -21.76 8.53
N ILE A 46 5.19 -22.34 7.85
CA ILE A 46 6.61 -22.16 8.19
C ILE A 46 7.17 -20.92 7.48
N SER A 47 6.81 -20.74 6.20
CA SER A 47 7.26 -19.59 5.43
C SER A 47 6.69 -18.28 5.98
N VAL A 48 5.42 -18.25 6.43
CA VAL A 48 4.82 -17.04 7.01
C VAL A 48 5.51 -16.58 8.30
N ALA A 49 6.09 -17.51 9.07
CA ALA A 49 6.83 -17.20 10.29
C ALA A 49 8.23 -16.62 10.00
N SER A 50 8.72 -16.74 8.77
CA SER A 50 10.03 -16.22 8.40
C SER A 50 10.05 -14.68 8.34
N PRO A 51 11.18 -14.03 8.70
CA PRO A 51 11.24 -12.58 8.85
C PRO A 51 10.94 -11.81 7.55
N HIS A 52 11.33 -12.36 6.40
CA HIS A 52 11.08 -11.71 5.11
C HIS A 52 9.58 -11.71 4.77
N CYS A 53 8.87 -12.83 5.00
CA CYS A 53 7.43 -12.91 4.77
C CYS A 53 6.62 -12.08 5.76
N GLN A 54 7.04 -12.01 7.02
CA GLN A 54 6.41 -11.10 7.99
C GLN A 54 6.56 -9.64 7.58
N GLY A 55 7.77 -9.24 7.14
CA GLY A 55 8.01 -7.88 6.64
C GLY A 55 7.15 -7.55 5.43
N LEU A 56 7.05 -8.47 4.47
CA LEU A 56 6.20 -8.32 3.29
C LEU A 56 4.71 -8.22 3.64
N SER A 57 4.20 -9.09 4.51
CA SER A 57 2.82 -9.02 5.00
C SER A 57 2.52 -7.71 5.70
N TRP A 58 3.44 -7.24 6.56
CA TRP A 58 3.32 -5.93 7.20
C TRP A 58 3.28 -4.81 6.16
N PHE A 59 4.15 -4.90 5.16
CA PHE A 59 4.20 -3.89 4.10
C PHE A 59 2.90 -3.85 3.31
N ILE A 60 2.37 -5.01 2.88
CA ILE A 60 1.09 -5.12 2.17
C ILE A 60 -0.05 -4.51 2.99
N TYR A 61 -0.12 -4.83 4.28
CA TYR A 61 -1.17 -4.32 5.18
C TYR A 61 -1.10 -2.79 5.34
N ASN A 62 0.07 -2.26 5.71
CA ASN A 62 0.22 -0.84 6.01
C ASN A 62 0.13 0.04 4.75
N SER A 63 0.69 -0.43 3.63
CA SER A 63 0.56 0.26 2.35
C SER A 63 -0.89 0.32 1.88
N GLY A 64 -1.65 -0.79 2.02
CA GLY A 64 -3.07 -0.83 1.70
C GLY A 64 -3.89 0.14 2.54
N LEU A 65 -3.66 0.17 3.86
CA LEU A 65 -4.30 1.14 4.75
C LEU A 65 -3.96 2.59 4.38
N THR A 66 -2.69 2.86 4.06
CA THR A 66 -2.24 4.20 3.67
C THR A 66 -2.92 4.65 2.38
N ILE A 67 -2.99 3.79 1.37
CA ILE A 67 -3.64 4.08 0.09
C ILE A 67 -5.14 4.35 0.30
N CYS A 68 -5.83 3.50 1.07
CA CYS A 68 -7.24 3.69 1.40
C CYS A 68 -7.49 5.02 2.13
N ASN A 69 -6.67 5.35 3.14
CA ASN A 69 -6.80 6.60 3.88
C ASN A 69 -6.62 7.83 2.98
N MET A 70 -5.66 7.81 2.06
CA MET A 70 -5.47 8.91 1.10
C MET A 70 -6.67 9.04 0.16
N TRP A 71 -7.22 7.93 -0.32
CA TRP A 71 -8.44 7.94 -1.14
C TRP A 71 -9.66 8.48 -0.39
N LEU A 72 -9.81 8.10 0.88
CA LEU A 72 -10.88 8.61 1.75
C LEU A 72 -10.76 10.12 1.98
N LEU A 73 -9.56 10.65 2.19
CA LEU A 73 -9.32 12.09 2.34
C LEU A 73 -9.68 12.86 1.07
N LEU A 74 -9.31 12.33 -0.10
CA LEU A 74 -9.69 12.92 -1.39
C LEU A 74 -11.22 12.91 -1.57
N GLY A 75 -11.87 11.78 -1.28
CA GLY A 75 -13.33 11.69 -1.32
C GLY A 75 -14.01 12.68 -0.38
N ALA A 76 -13.54 12.77 0.86
CA ALA A 76 -14.06 13.72 1.85
C ALA A 76 -13.88 15.18 1.39
N TRP A 77 -12.75 15.52 0.77
CA TRP A 77 -12.52 16.85 0.19
C TRP A 77 -13.50 17.16 -0.94
N ILE A 78 -13.73 16.22 -1.86
CA ILE A 78 -14.71 16.38 -2.96
C ILE A 78 -16.11 16.61 -2.39
N VAL A 79 -16.55 15.77 -1.45
CA VAL A 79 -17.87 15.90 -0.81
C VAL A 79 -18.00 17.25 -0.09
N SER A 80 -16.95 17.71 0.59
CA SER A 80 -16.95 19.01 1.27
C SER A 80 -17.22 20.17 0.29
N LYS A 81 -16.68 20.10 -0.94
CA LYS A 81 -16.90 21.12 -1.96
C LYS A 81 -18.31 21.05 -2.53
N LEU A 82 -18.83 19.86 -2.78
CA LEU A 82 -20.19 19.68 -3.28
C LEU A 82 -21.25 20.17 -2.28
N VAL A 83 -21.06 19.88 -0.98
CA VAL A 83 -21.99 20.33 0.07
C VAL A 83 -21.98 21.86 0.24
N ILE A 84 -20.81 22.50 0.11
CA ILE A 84 -20.71 23.96 0.18
C ILE A 84 -21.35 24.63 -1.04
N PHE A 85 -21.20 24.05 -2.24
CA PHE A 85 -21.75 24.61 -3.48
C PHE A 85 -23.27 24.39 -3.63
N GLY A 86 -23.83 23.42 -2.91
CA GLY A 86 -25.27 23.14 -2.87
C GLY A 86 -26.06 24.00 -1.88
N LYS A 87 -25.40 24.91 -1.17
CA LYS A 87 -26.02 25.99 -0.38
C LYS A 87 -25.85 27.31 -1.11
#